data_AF-A0A497Q5N4-F1
#
_entry.id   AF-A0A497Q5N4-F1
#
_cell.length_a   1.000
_cell.length_b   1.000
_cell.length_c   1.000
_cell.angle_alpha   90.00
_cell.angle_beta   90.00
_cell.angle_gamma   90.00
#
_symmetry.space_group_name_H-M   'P 1'
#
loop_
_entity.id
_entity.type
_entity.pdbx_description
1 polymer ?
#
loop_
_entity_poly.entity_id
_entity_poly.type
_entity_poly.pdbx_seq_one_letter_code
_entity_poly.pdbx_strand_id
1 'polypeptide(L)'
;MLKLIRGYPEYMRESIELVAKTRQRRLKEVYRRMSLEEAEEVLHKFHPDYREGTKRPVKIGPNKGDLMPNELADLIEAHPFVDPRDIDLSNVDFDVDILIIGGGGAGTVAALWAN
;
A
#
# COMPACT_ATOMS: atom_id res chain seq x y z
N MET A 1 25.23 -24.44 2.40
CA MET A 1 24.93 -23.35 1.43
C MET A 1 24.03 -23.93 0.36
N LEU A 2 22.92 -23.27 0.02
CA LEU A 2 22.01 -23.76 -1.03
C LEU A 2 22.74 -23.78 -2.38
N LYS A 3 22.67 -24.90 -3.08
CA LYS A 3 23.21 -25.01 -4.43
C LYS A 3 22.36 -24.18 -5.39
N LEU A 4 23.01 -23.27 -6.11
CA LEU A 4 22.38 -22.42 -7.10
C LEU A 4 22.60 -22.97 -8.51
N ILE A 5 21.53 -23.05 -9.29
CA ILE A 5 21.54 -23.46 -10.69
C ILE A 5 20.92 -22.31 -11.50
N ARG A 6 21.75 -21.63 -12.30
CA ARG A 6 21.34 -20.46 -13.11
C ARG A 6 20.65 -19.36 -12.28
N GLY A 7 21.19 -19.07 -11.10
CA GLY A 7 20.70 -18.02 -10.21
C GLY A 7 19.53 -18.41 -9.29
N TYR A 8 18.99 -19.63 -9.40
CA TYR A 8 17.92 -20.11 -8.53
C TYR A 8 18.37 -21.30 -7.66
N PRO A 9 17.84 -21.45 -6.44
CA PRO A 9 18.03 -22.66 -5.64
C PRO A 9 17.64 -23.93 -6.41
N GLU A 10 18.38 -25.01 -6.22
CA GLU A 10 18.17 -26.29 -6.90
C GLU A 10 16.73 -26.81 -6.77
N TYR A 11 16.08 -26.66 -5.60
CA TYR A 11 14.70 -27.09 -5.39
C TYR A 11 13.68 -26.35 -6.27
N MET A 12 13.99 -25.12 -6.73
CA MET A 12 13.10 -24.37 -7.62
C MET A 12 13.14 -24.88 -9.07
N ARG A 13 14.13 -25.69 -9.44
CA ARG A 13 14.32 -26.17 -10.82
C ARG A 13 13.14 -26.99 -11.31
N GLU A 14 12.58 -27.84 -10.46
CA GLU A 14 11.42 -28.66 -10.79
C GLU A 14 10.20 -27.79 -11.14
N SER A 15 9.92 -26.77 -10.32
CA SER A 15 8.83 -25.82 -10.58
C SER A 15 9.07 -25.01 -11.86
N ILE A 16 10.30 -24.58 -12.12
CA ILE A 16 10.67 -23.85 -13.35
C ILE A 16 10.44 -24.73 -14.58
N GLU A 17 10.78 -26.01 -14.51
CA GLU A 17 10.58 -26.96 -15.60
C GLU A 17 9.09 -27.24 -15.86
N LEU A 18 8.26 -27.35 -14.81
CA LEU A 18 6.80 -27.45 -14.96
C LEU A 18 6.19 -26.20 -15.62
N VAL A 19 6.63 -25.02 -15.21
CA VAL A 19 6.24 -23.75 -15.84
C VAL A 19 6.64 -23.72 -17.31
N ALA A 20 7.84 -24.18 -17.66
CA ALA A 20 8.34 -24.23 -19.03
C ALA A 20 7.55 -25.22 -19.89
N LYS A 21 7.28 -26.44 -19.39
CA LYS A 21 6.48 -27.48 -20.07
C LYS A 21 5.08 -26.96 -20.46
N THR A 22 4.46 -26.15 -19.61
CA THR A 22 3.08 -25.65 -19.84
C THR A 22 3.02 -24.29 -20.54
N ARG A 23 4.16 -23.64 -20.83
CA ARG A 23 4.21 -22.26 -21.34
C ARG A 23 3.54 -22.10 -22.71
N GLN A 24 3.84 -22.99 -23.66
CA GLN A 24 3.28 -22.89 -25.03
C GLN A 24 1.76 -23.01 -25.05
N ARG A 25 1.19 -23.81 -24.15
CA ARG A 25 -0.26 -23.94 -23.98
C ARG A 25 -0.85 -22.68 -23.36
N ARG A 26 -0.34 -22.25 -22.21
CA ARG A 26 -0.84 -21.07 -21.47
C ARG A 26 -0.77 -19.76 -22.25
N LEU A 27 0.23 -19.60 -23.13
CA LEU A 27 0.32 -18.42 -24.01
C LEU A 27 -0.81 -18.32 -25.03
N LYS A 28 -1.42 -19.46 -25.39
CA LYS A 28 -2.53 -19.53 -26.35
C LYS A 28 -3.90 -19.59 -25.67
N GLU A 29 -3.93 -19.97 -24.39
CA GLU A 29 -5.15 -19.97 -23.59
C GLU A 29 -5.58 -18.53 -23.32
N VAL A 30 -6.78 -18.17 -23.78
CA VAL A 30 -7.43 -16.91 -23.42
C VAL A 30 -8.62 -17.26 -22.54
N TYR A 31 -8.58 -16.80 -21.30
CA TYR A 31 -9.68 -16.93 -20.37
C TYR A 31 -10.68 -15.80 -20.61
N ARG A 32 -11.97 -16.09 -20.42
CA ARG A 32 -13.01 -15.07 -20.43
C ARG A 32 -12.68 -14.01 -19.38
N ARG A 33 -12.66 -12.74 -19.77
CA ARG A 33 -12.58 -11.63 -18.81
C ARG A 33 -13.92 -11.51 -18.09
N MET A 34 -13.86 -11.19 -16.79
CA MET A 34 -15.04 -10.83 -16.02
C MET A 34 -15.73 -9.64 -16.68
N SER A 35 -17.06 -9.63 -16.68
CA SER A 35 -17.82 -8.40 -16.90
C SER A 35 -17.61 -7.44 -15.72
N LEU A 36 -18.10 -6.20 -15.84
CA LEU A 36 -18.04 -5.24 -14.74
C LEU A 36 -18.85 -5.73 -13.54
N GLU A 37 -19.99 -6.37 -13.78
CA GLU A 37 -20.87 -6.94 -12.75
C GLU A 37 -20.21 -8.14 -12.04
N GLU A 38 -19.54 -9.02 -12.80
CA GLU A 38 -18.79 -10.15 -12.22
C GLU A 38 -17.62 -9.66 -11.37
N ALA A 39 -16.93 -8.60 -11.80
CA ALA A 39 -15.86 -7.98 -11.03
C ALA A 39 -16.41 -7.34 -9.73
N GLU A 40 -17.52 -6.60 -9.81
CA GLU A 40 -18.21 -6.00 -8.67
C GLU A 40 -18.60 -7.08 -7.64
N GLU A 41 -19.19 -8.19 -8.09
CA GLU A 41 -19.58 -9.30 -7.21
C GLU A 41 -18.37 -9.93 -6.49
N VAL A 42 -17.24 -10.10 -7.18
CA VAL A 42 -15.99 -10.57 -6.58
C VAL A 42 -15.46 -9.58 -5.55
N LEU A 43 -15.51 -8.29 -5.84
CA LEU A 43 -15.05 -7.24 -4.92
C LEU A 43 -15.88 -7.22 -3.64
N HIS A 44 -17.22 -7.21 -3.73
CA HIS A 44 -18.09 -7.27 -2.55
C HIS A 44 -17.91 -8.54 -1.72
N LYS A 45 -17.60 -9.67 -2.35
CA LYS A 45 -17.38 -10.95 -1.65
C LYS A 45 -16.04 -11.04 -0.95
N PHE A 46 -14.97 -10.53 -1.57
CA PHE A 46 -13.61 -10.87 -1.16
C PHE A 46 -12.70 -9.68 -0.88
N HIS A 47 -13.03 -8.49 -1.38
CA HIS A 47 -12.18 -7.33 -1.17
C HIS A 47 -12.55 -6.61 0.14
N PRO A 48 -11.59 -6.42 1.08
CA PRO A 48 -11.87 -5.83 2.38
C PRO A 48 -12.51 -4.43 2.28
N ASP A 49 -12.07 -3.61 1.33
CA ASP A 49 -12.61 -2.28 1.09
C ASP A 49 -14.09 -2.19 0.71
N TYR A 50 -14.69 -3.27 0.22
CA TYR A 50 -16.09 -3.34 -0.20
C TYR A 50 -16.99 -3.91 0.91
N ARG A 51 -16.40 -4.36 2.04
CA ARG A 51 -17.17 -4.85 3.17
C ARG A 51 -17.93 -3.71 3.83
N GLU A 52 -19.25 -3.85 3.90
CA GLU A 52 -20.11 -2.88 4.57
C GLU A 52 -19.70 -2.67 6.04
N GLY A 53 -19.78 -1.42 6.49
CA GLY A 53 -19.48 -1.05 7.88
C GLY A 53 -17.99 -0.98 8.24
N THR A 54 -17.07 -1.27 7.32
CA THR A 54 -15.61 -1.15 7.57
C THR A 54 -15.07 0.26 7.34
N LYS A 55 -15.87 1.15 6.74
CA LYS A 55 -15.51 2.53 6.44
C LYS A 55 -16.52 3.50 7.03
N ARG A 56 -16.06 4.66 7.45
CA ARG A 56 -16.88 5.77 7.92
C ARG A 56 -16.38 7.10 7.36
N PRO A 57 -17.26 8.11 7.25
CA PRO A 57 -16.81 9.46 6.92
C PRO A 57 -15.93 10.02 8.05
N VAL A 58 -14.84 10.69 7.66
CA VAL A 58 -14.02 11.47 8.59
C VAL A 58 -14.83 12.68 9.09
N LYS A 59 -14.74 12.98 10.38
CA LYS A 59 -15.57 14.00 11.06
C LYS A 59 -14.92 15.38 11.08
N ILE A 60 -13.60 15.45 11.04
CA ILE A 60 -12.80 16.67 11.22
C ILE A 60 -11.61 16.74 10.24
N GLY A 61 -11.00 17.91 10.15
CA GLY A 61 -9.83 18.14 9.30
C GLY A 61 -10.15 18.36 7.81
N PRO A 62 -9.12 18.52 6.97
CA PRO A 62 -9.27 18.84 5.55
C PRO A 62 -10.05 17.78 4.75
N ASN A 63 -9.96 16.51 5.16
CA ASN A 63 -10.63 15.37 4.52
C ASN A 63 -12.00 15.05 5.12
N LYS A 64 -12.62 15.99 5.85
CA LYS A 64 -13.94 15.78 6.44
C LYS A 64 -14.96 15.37 5.38
N GLY A 65 -15.64 14.25 5.62
CA GLY A 65 -16.64 13.67 4.72
C GLY A 65 -16.11 12.53 3.85
N ASP A 66 -14.79 12.40 3.68
CA ASP A 66 -14.20 11.30 2.92
C ASP A 66 -14.40 9.96 3.65
N LEU A 67 -14.69 8.90 2.89
CA LEU A 67 -14.80 7.54 3.43
C LEU A 67 -13.42 6.93 3.65
N MET A 68 -13.12 6.53 4.88
CA MET A 68 -11.87 5.87 5.24
C MET A 68 -12.14 4.62 6.08
N PRO A 69 -11.24 3.62 6.07
CA PRO A 69 -11.28 2.52 7.03
C PRO A 69 -11.42 3.05 8.46
N ASN A 70 -12.26 2.40 9.27
CA ASN A 70 -12.57 2.87 10.62
C ASN A 70 -11.29 3.12 11.44
N GLU A 71 -10.32 2.21 11.37
CA GLU A 71 -9.06 2.27 12.11
C GLU A 71 -8.23 3.49 11.69
N LEU A 72 -8.23 3.82 10.40
CA LEU A 72 -7.53 5.00 9.91
C LEU A 72 -8.24 6.27 10.35
N ALA A 73 -9.58 6.30 10.24
CA ALA A 73 -10.38 7.43 10.69
C ALA A 73 -10.22 7.65 12.20
N ASP A 74 -10.12 6.59 13.00
CA ASP A 74 -9.87 6.68 14.44
C ASP A 74 -8.47 7.22 14.73
N LEU A 75 -7.46 6.81 13.97
CA LEU A 75 -6.08 7.28 14.16
C LEU A 75 -5.92 8.77 13.82
N ILE A 76 -6.48 9.24 12.71
CA ILE A 76 -6.35 10.64 12.29
C ILE A 76 -7.19 11.60 13.16
N GLU A 77 -8.27 11.10 13.76
CA GLU A 77 -9.13 11.87 14.67
C GLU A 77 -8.69 11.73 16.14
N ALA A 78 -7.70 10.89 16.42
CA ALA A 78 -7.18 10.69 17.77
C ALA A 78 -6.51 11.97 18.28
N HIS A 79 -6.55 12.14 19.60
CA HIS A 79 -5.72 13.15 20.24
C HIS A 79 -4.23 12.79 20.08
N PRO A 80 -3.36 13.78 19.86
CA PRO A 80 -1.92 13.56 19.87
C PRO A 80 -1.49 12.87 21.15
N PHE A 81 -0.59 11.89 21.03
CA PHE A 81 -0.02 11.21 22.19
C PHE A 81 0.92 12.12 23.01
N VAL A 82 1.56 13.07 22.32
CA VAL A 82 2.52 14.02 22.90
C VAL A 82 1.81 15.34 23.17
N ASP A 83 1.99 15.89 24.36
CA ASP A 83 1.62 17.27 24.65
C ASP A 83 2.65 18.21 24.03
N PRO A 84 2.27 19.12 23.13
CA PRO A 84 3.22 20.07 22.53
C PRO A 84 3.97 20.92 23.55
N ARG A 85 3.41 21.10 24.76
CA ARG A 85 4.03 21.87 25.85
C ARG A 85 5.22 21.15 26.47
N ASP A 86 5.33 19.84 26.28
CA ASP A 86 6.44 19.03 26.79
C ASP A 86 7.64 18.98 25.82
N ILE A 87 7.52 19.63 24.65
CA ILE A 87 8.58 19.67 23.63
C ILE A 87 9.51 20.87 23.91
N ASP A 88 10.75 20.60 24.29
CA ASP A 88 11.80 21.62 24.44
C ASP A 88 12.41 21.97 23.07
N LEU A 89 12.12 23.19 22.60
CA LEU A 89 12.65 23.72 21.34
C LEU A 89 13.91 24.58 21.55
N SER A 90 14.48 24.64 22.75
CA SER A 90 15.72 25.38 23.01
C SER A 90 16.97 24.72 22.41
N ASN A 91 16.88 23.42 22.11
CA ASN A 91 17.93 22.65 21.46
C ASN A 91 17.31 21.74 20.39
N VAL A 92 17.33 22.18 19.14
CA VAL A 92 16.80 21.42 18.00
C VAL A 92 17.92 20.67 17.28
N ASP A 93 17.66 19.42 16.89
CA ASP A 93 18.62 18.63 16.11
C ASP A 93 18.76 19.14 14.67
N PHE A 94 17.67 19.64 14.10
CA PHE A 94 17.60 20.14 12.73
C PHE A 94 16.78 21.43 12.67
N ASP A 95 17.37 22.47 12.07
CA ASP A 95 16.70 23.71 11.71
C ASP A 95 16.70 23.80 10.18
N VAL A 96 15.51 23.69 9.57
CA VAL A 96 15.33 23.55 8.12
C VAL A 96 14.13 24.36 7.65
N ASP A 97 14.20 24.90 6.44
CA ASP A 97 13.07 25.61 5.83
C ASP A 97 11.90 24.67 5.51
N ILE A 98 12.21 23.43 5.09
CA ILE A 98 11.21 22.43 4.68
C ILE A 98 11.60 21.06 5.23
N LEU A 99 10.69 20.43 5.99
CA LEU A 99 10.80 19.03 6.44
C LEU A 99 9.84 18.14 5.65
N ILE A 100 10.37 17.14 4.94
CA ILE A 100 9.58 16.16 4.17
C ILE A 100 9.55 14.84 4.91
N ILE A 101 8.37 14.42 5.35
CA ILE A 101 8.18 13.16 6.08
C ILE A 101 7.60 12.11 5.11
N GLY A 102 8.42 11.12 4.76
CA GLY A 102 8.08 9.99 3.89
C GLY A 102 8.72 10.07 2.51
N GLY A 103 9.51 9.05 2.15
CA GLY A 103 10.28 8.98 0.89
C GLY A 103 9.58 8.25 -0.26
N GLY A 104 8.24 8.24 -0.29
CA GLY A 104 7.48 7.70 -1.42
C GLY A 104 7.45 8.67 -2.60
N GLY A 105 6.74 8.33 -3.68
CA GLY A 105 6.72 9.13 -4.90
C GLY A 105 6.34 10.61 -4.68
N ALA A 106 5.35 10.89 -3.84
CA ALA A 106 4.97 12.26 -3.50
C ALA A 106 6.09 13.02 -2.75
N GLY A 107 6.69 12.39 -1.74
CA GLY A 107 7.78 13.00 -0.97
C GLY A 107 9.04 13.20 -1.79
N THR A 108 9.39 12.25 -2.65
CA THR A 108 10.52 12.39 -3.59
C THR A 108 10.30 13.55 -4.55
N VAL A 109 9.12 13.67 -5.15
CA VAL A 109 8.80 14.79 -6.06
C VAL A 109 8.80 16.12 -5.31
N ALA A 110 8.23 16.16 -4.10
CA ALA A 110 8.27 17.35 -3.24
C ALA A 110 9.71 17.77 -2.93
N ALA A 111 10.60 16.82 -2.62
CA ALA A 111 12.01 17.09 -2.33
C ALA A 111 12.76 17.63 -3.56
N LEU A 112 12.48 17.08 -4.75
CA LEU A 112 13.06 17.58 -5.99
C LEU A 112 12.57 18.99 -6.34
N TRP A 113 11.30 19.29 -6.05
CA TRP A 113 10.70 20.58 -6.33
C TRP A 113 11.15 21.67 -5.35
N ALA A 114 11.35 21.30 -4.09
CA ALA A 114 11.76 22.19 -3.01
C ALA A 114 13.24 22.62 -3.07
N ASN A 115 14.01 22.09 -4.03
CA ASN A 115 15.45 22.30 -4.19
C ASN A 115 15.81 23.55 -5.01
#